data_AF-A4JW85-F1
#
_entry.id   AF-A4JW85-F1
#
_cell.length_a   1.000
_cell.length_b   1.000
_cell.length_c   1.000
_cell.angle_alpha   90.00
_cell.angle_beta   90.00
_cell.angle_gamma   90.00
#
_symmetry.space_group_name_H-M   'P 1'
#
loop_
_entity.id
_entity.type
_entity.pdbx_description
1 polymer ?
#
loop_
_entity_poly.entity_id
_entity_poly.type
_entity_poly.pdbx_seq_one_letter_code
_entity_poly.pdbx_strand_id
1 'polypeptide(L)'
;MNFDLKKPCKDCPFRSDITFHLNTERVEEICDAITRKQQTFACHKTTQHDDETGDHIPHDKEQHCAGALILLERMNKPNQMMRIAERLRYYDRQALHMDAPVFETPEAMIAHFRALNDE
;
A
#
# COMPACT_ATOMS: atom_id res chain seq x y z
N MET A 1 3.22 4.15 -13.51
CA MET A 1 2.59 3.25 -12.53
C MET A 1 1.13 3.03 -12.92
N ASN A 2 0.72 1.77 -13.06
CA ASN A 2 -0.62 1.34 -13.45
C ASN A 2 -1.48 1.04 -12.20
N PHE A 3 -2.80 0.93 -12.37
CA PHE A 3 -3.75 0.65 -11.28
C PHE A 3 -4.54 -0.66 -11.53
N ASP A 4 -3.88 -1.68 -12.06
CA ASP A 4 -4.56 -2.91 -12.50
C ASP A 4 -4.81 -3.90 -11.34
N LEU A 5 -4.05 -3.77 -10.25
CA LEU A 5 -4.13 -4.67 -9.10
C LEU A 5 -5.36 -4.38 -8.24
N LYS A 6 -6.24 -5.38 -8.15
CA LYS A 6 -7.49 -5.32 -7.36
C LYS A 6 -7.41 -5.99 -5.99
N LYS A 7 -6.34 -6.75 -5.73
CA LYS A 7 -6.12 -7.51 -4.51
C LYS A 7 -4.66 -7.38 -4.05
N PRO A 8 -4.38 -7.42 -2.73
CA PRO A 8 -3.01 -7.44 -2.24
C PRO A 8 -2.28 -8.69 -2.75
N CYS A 9 -0.97 -8.57 -2.99
CA CYS A 9 -0.13 -9.72 -3.29
C CYS A 9 0.08 -10.60 -2.04
N LYS A 10 0.57 -11.84 -2.24
CA LYS A 10 0.67 -12.86 -1.18
C LYS A 10 1.42 -12.39 0.07
N ASP A 11 2.45 -11.60 -0.11
CA ASP A 11 3.42 -11.10 0.87
C ASP A 11 3.32 -9.58 1.03
N CYS A 12 2.12 -9.01 0.80
CA CYS A 12 1.89 -7.58 0.92
C CYS A 12 2.03 -7.12 2.37
N PRO A 13 2.83 -6.07 2.67
CA PRO A 13 2.99 -5.56 4.03
C PRO A 13 1.70 -4.98 4.62
N PHE A 14 0.70 -4.69 3.77
CA PHE A 14 -0.63 -4.24 4.22
C PHE A 14 -1.55 -5.39 4.63
N ARG A 15 -1.16 -6.66 4.44
CA ARG A 15 -1.96 -7.81 4.85
C ARG A 15 -1.88 -8.01 6.37
N SER A 16 -3.01 -8.29 7.00
CA SER A 16 -3.15 -8.52 8.44
C SER A 16 -3.05 -9.99 8.84
N ASP A 17 -2.98 -10.91 7.87
CA ASP A 17 -2.98 -12.37 8.08
C ASP A 17 -1.63 -13.04 7.78
N ILE A 18 -0.57 -12.24 7.63
CA ILE A 18 0.80 -12.71 7.43
C ILE A 18 1.75 -11.94 8.33
N THR A 19 2.91 -12.52 8.61
CA THR A 19 4.05 -11.80 9.19
C THR A 19 4.89 -11.19 8.08
N PHE A 20 5.19 -9.90 8.21
CA PHE A 20 6.14 -9.18 7.35
C PHE A 20 7.10 -8.42 8.26
N HIS A 21 8.38 -8.39 7.92
CA HIS A 21 9.38 -7.69 8.74
C HIS A 21 9.60 -6.28 8.21
N LEU A 22 9.16 -5.28 8.99
CA LEU A 22 9.38 -3.88 8.72
C LEU A 22 9.53 -3.14 10.04
N ASN A 23 10.52 -2.26 10.17
CA ASN A 23 10.69 -1.47 11.39
C ASN A 23 9.47 -0.56 11.61
N THR A 24 9.09 -0.41 12.88
CA THR A 24 7.92 0.37 13.30
C THR A 24 7.95 1.80 12.75
N GLU A 25 9.12 2.44 12.76
CA GLU A 25 9.32 3.79 12.21
C GLU A 25 8.93 3.86 10.73
N ARG A 26 9.33 2.88 9.92
CA ARG A 26 8.99 2.85 8.49
C ARG A 26 7.51 2.61 8.26
N VAL A 27 6.86 1.81 9.09
CA VAL A 27 5.41 1.58 9.02
C VAL A 27 4.66 2.87 9.31
N GLU A 28 5.08 3.61 10.33
CA GLU A 28 4.53 4.93 10.68
C GLU A 28 4.73 5.94 9.54
N GLU A 29 5.92 5.98 8.93
CA GLU A 29 6.20 6.81 7.75
C GLU A 29 5.30 6.49 6.56
N ILE A 30 5.13 5.20 6.23
CA ILE A 30 4.28 4.76 5.11
C ILE A 30 2.82 5.16 5.38
N CYS A 31 2.34 4.94 6.60
CA CYS A 31 0.99 5.30 7.01
C CYS A 31 0.75 6.82 6.91
N ASP A 32 1.68 7.64 7.41
CA ASP A 32 1.60 9.10 7.30
C ASP A 32 1.70 9.57 5.84
N ALA A 33 2.55 8.94 5.03
CA ALA A 33 2.73 9.25 3.62
C ALA A 33 1.44 9.07 2.82
N ILE A 34 0.76 7.92 2.97
CA ILE A 34 -0.48 7.64 2.20
C ILE A 34 -1.71 8.39 2.73
N THR A 35 -1.76 8.67 4.04
CA THR A 35 -2.96 9.28 4.66
C THR A 35 -2.90 10.80 4.74
N ARG A 36 -1.76 11.38 5.12
CA ARG A 36 -1.61 12.82 5.37
C ARG A 36 -0.90 13.54 4.23
N LYS A 37 0.16 12.93 3.68
CA LYS A 37 0.99 13.54 2.63
C LYS A 37 0.52 13.24 1.21
N GLN A 38 -0.60 12.53 1.05
CA GLN A 38 -1.22 12.23 -0.24
C GLN A 38 -0.31 11.44 -1.21
N GLN A 39 0.67 10.70 -0.68
CA GLN A 39 1.62 9.92 -1.48
C GLN A 39 1.03 8.57 -1.88
N THR A 40 1.60 8.01 -2.94
CA THR A 40 1.29 6.67 -3.46
C THR A 40 2.53 5.79 -3.36
N PHE A 41 2.34 4.49 -3.18
CA PHE A 41 3.42 3.52 -3.23
C PHE A 41 3.23 2.54 -4.39
N ALA A 42 4.33 2.24 -5.08
CA ALA A 42 4.39 1.09 -5.96
C ALA A 42 4.23 -0.21 -5.14
N CYS A 43 3.65 -1.23 -5.74
CA CYS A 43 3.60 -2.56 -5.17
C CYS A 43 5.03 -3.08 -4.99
N HIS A 44 5.36 -3.58 -3.79
CA HIS A 44 6.70 -4.04 -3.45
C HIS A 44 7.18 -5.23 -4.32
N LYS A 45 6.26 -5.90 -5.01
CA LYS A 45 6.58 -6.96 -6.00
C LYS A 45 6.89 -6.46 -7.40
N THR A 46 6.38 -5.30 -7.75
CA THR A 46 6.48 -4.77 -9.12
C THR A 46 7.39 -3.57 -9.20
N THR A 47 7.85 -3.04 -8.06
CA THR A 47 8.86 -1.99 -7.98
C THR A 47 10.24 -2.60 -8.20
N GLN A 48 11.15 -1.84 -8.78
CA GLN A 48 12.56 -2.21 -8.90
C GLN A 48 13.41 -1.22 -8.12
N HIS A 49 14.54 -1.69 -7.60
CA HIS A 49 15.52 -0.85 -6.94
C HIS A 49 16.89 -1.09 -7.55
N ASP A 50 17.74 -0.08 -7.48
CA ASP A 50 19.14 -0.19 -7.83
C ASP A 50 19.84 -1.10 -6.81
N ASP A 51 20.59 -2.09 -7.28
CA ASP A 51 21.25 -3.07 -6.39
C ASP A 51 22.43 -2.46 -5.61
N GLU A 52 23.02 -1.37 -6.11
CA GLU A 52 24.16 -0.70 -5.48
C GLU A 52 23.70 0.38 -4.48
N THR A 53 22.70 1.19 -4.86
CA THR A 53 22.24 2.32 -4.03
C THR A 53 20.99 2.00 -3.21
N GLY A 54 20.21 1.00 -3.61
CA GLY A 54 18.90 0.71 -3.05
C GLY A 54 17.79 1.67 -3.48
N ASP A 55 18.09 2.61 -4.39
CA ASP A 55 17.13 3.62 -4.83
C ASP A 55 16.06 3.04 -5.75
N HIS A 56 14.86 3.60 -5.71
CA HIS A 56 13.77 3.21 -6.60
C HIS A 56 14.11 3.54 -8.06
N ILE A 57 13.94 2.56 -8.96
CA ILE A 57 14.08 2.71 -10.41
C ILE A 57 12.69 2.69 -11.07
N PRO A 58 12.15 3.85 -11.48
CA PRO A 58 10.83 3.93 -12.10
C PRO A 58 10.75 3.14 -13.41
N HIS A 59 9.70 2.34 -13.59
CA HIS A 59 9.39 1.72 -14.88
C HIS A 59 7.89 1.62 -15.19
N ASP A 60 7.56 1.33 -16.45
CA ASP A 60 6.19 1.32 -16.99
C ASP A 60 5.30 0.20 -16.43
N LYS A 61 5.89 -0.95 -16.09
CA LYS A 61 5.20 -2.11 -15.51
C LYS A 61 4.88 -2.01 -14.01
N GLU A 62 5.29 -0.94 -13.34
CA GLU A 62 4.99 -0.77 -11.91
C GLU A 62 3.49 -0.68 -11.68
N GLN A 63 3.03 -1.39 -10.66
CA GLN A 63 1.64 -1.34 -10.22
C GLN A 63 1.52 -0.51 -8.95
N HIS A 64 0.42 0.22 -8.82
CA HIS A 64 0.06 0.84 -7.55
C HIS A 64 -0.22 -0.25 -6.51
N CYS A 65 0.17 -0.02 -5.25
CA CYS A 65 -0.07 -0.98 -4.19
C CYS A 65 -1.58 -1.16 -3.93
N ALA A 66 -2.11 -2.35 -4.21
CA ALA A 66 -3.50 -2.68 -3.95
C ALA A 66 -3.85 -2.74 -2.45
N GLY A 67 -2.90 -3.10 -1.60
CA GLY A 67 -3.09 -3.05 -0.15
C GLY A 67 -3.32 -1.62 0.35
N ALA A 68 -2.56 -0.66 -0.16
CA ALA A 68 -2.77 0.76 0.14
C ALA A 68 -4.10 1.29 -0.43
N LEU A 69 -4.48 0.87 -1.66
CA LEU A 69 -5.79 1.22 -2.23
C LEU A 69 -6.93 0.76 -1.31
N ILE A 70 -6.93 -0.51 -0.93
CA ILE A 70 -7.99 -1.10 -0.11
C ILE A 70 -8.06 -0.43 1.27
N LEU A 71 -6.91 -0.21 1.93
CA LEU A 71 -6.85 0.49 3.21
C LEU A 71 -7.49 1.89 3.13
N LEU A 72 -7.11 2.69 2.13
CA LEU A 72 -7.61 4.06 1.98
C LEU A 72 -9.09 4.12 1.54
N GLU A 73 -9.53 3.23 0.65
CA GLU A 73 -10.94 3.15 0.25
C GLU A 73 -11.85 2.67 1.40
N ARG A 74 -11.37 1.74 2.24
CA ARG A 74 -12.10 1.30 3.44
C ARG A 74 -12.36 2.45 4.42
N MET A 75 -11.38 3.33 4.57
CA MET A 75 -11.52 4.55 5.37
C MET A 75 -12.31 5.66 4.66
N ASN A 76 -12.72 5.45 3.41
CA ASN A 76 -13.28 6.45 2.51
C ASN A 76 -12.40 7.72 2.41
N LYS A 77 -11.07 7.52 2.41
CA LYS A 77 -10.06 8.57 2.33
C LYS A 77 -9.04 8.28 1.21
N PRO A 78 -9.49 8.10 -0.05
CA PRO A 78 -8.56 7.94 -1.17
C PRO A 78 -7.68 9.18 -1.30
N ASN A 79 -6.38 8.97 -1.53
CA ASN A 79 -5.46 10.08 -1.73
C ASN A 79 -5.74 10.80 -3.07
N GLN A 80 -5.04 11.91 -3.30
CA GLN A 80 -5.24 12.73 -4.49
C GLN A 80 -5.10 11.93 -5.80
N MET A 81 -4.05 11.10 -5.92
CA MET A 81 -3.80 10.34 -7.14
C MET A 81 -4.86 9.26 -7.36
N MET A 82 -5.31 8.59 -6.31
CA MET A 82 -6.44 7.65 -6.37
C MET A 82 -7.70 8.33 -6.93
N ARG A 83 -8.08 9.49 -6.38
CA ARG A 83 -9.26 10.23 -6.85
C ARG A 83 -9.16 10.63 -8.32
N ILE A 84 -7.97 11.03 -8.77
CA ILE A 84 -7.70 11.35 -10.18
C ILE A 84 -7.80 10.08 -11.04
N ALA A 85 -7.13 9.00 -10.62
CA ALA A 85 -7.07 7.74 -11.35
C ALA A 85 -8.46 7.13 -11.54
N GLU A 86 -9.30 7.13 -10.51
CA GLU A 86 -10.68 6.66 -10.61
C GLU A 86 -11.52 7.52 -11.57
N ARG A 87 -11.42 8.86 -11.48
CA ARG A 87 -12.17 9.77 -12.35
C ARG A 87 -11.82 9.57 -13.83
N LEU A 88 -10.55 9.25 -14.10
CA LEU A 88 -10.04 8.93 -15.43
C LEU A 88 -10.24 7.46 -15.82
N ARG A 89 -10.91 6.67 -14.97
CA ARG A 89 -11.21 5.24 -15.17
C ARG A 89 -9.97 4.35 -15.29
N TYR A 90 -8.86 4.75 -14.67
CA TYR A 90 -7.69 3.90 -14.52
C TYR A 90 -7.89 2.78 -13.49
N TYR A 91 -8.81 2.98 -12.53
CA TYR A 91 -9.35 1.89 -11.71
C TYR A 91 -10.81 2.16 -11.32
N ASP A 92 -11.46 1.11 -10.84
CA ASP A 92 -12.82 1.14 -10.29
C ASP A 92 -12.75 0.67 -8.83
N ARG A 93 -13.12 1.54 -7.88
CA ARG A 93 -13.10 1.19 -6.45
C ARG A 93 -14.03 0.01 -6.12
N GLN A 94 -15.11 -0.18 -6.88
CA GLN A 94 -16.07 -1.26 -6.67
C GLN A 94 -15.51 -2.61 -7.11
N ALA A 95 -14.47 -2.61 -7.94
CA ALA A 95 -13.79 -3.82 -8.39
C ALA A 95 -12.68 -4.27 -7.43
N LEU A 96 -12.39 -3.52 -6.36
CA LEU A 96 -11.42 -3.93 -5.35
C LEU A 96 -11.96 -5.09 -4.52
N HIS A 97 -11.09 -6.04 -4.20
CA HIS A 97 -11.39 -7.14 -3.28
C HIS A 97 -11.37 -6.62 -1.84
N MET A 98 -12.44 -5.94 -1.43
CA MET A 98 -12.56 -5.30 -0.11
C MET A 98 -12.64 -6.31 1.05
N ASP A 99 -12.89 -7.58 0.74
CA ASP A 99 -12.85 -8.74 1.65
C ASP A 99 -11.43 -9.29 1.87
N ALA A 100 -10.43 -8.77 1.15
CA ALA A 100 -9.04 -9.16 1.34
C ALA A 100 -8.57 -8.83 2.78
N PRO A 101 -7.65 -9.63 3.35
CA PRO A 101 -7.17 -9.47 4.71
C PRO A 101 -6.15 -8.32 4.80
N VAL A 102 -6.60 -7.09 4.54
CA VAL A 102 -5.84 -5.85 4.71
C VAL A 102 -6.17 -5.25 6.07
N PHE A 103 -5.25 -4.55 6.73
CA PHE A 103 -5.53 -3.84 7.99
C PHE A 103 -6.71 -2.88 7.86
N GLU A 104 -7.56 -2.81 8.88
CA GLU A 104 -8.75 -1.94 8.89
C GLU A 104 -8.37 -0.45 8.93
N THR A 105 -7.32 -0.11 9.68
CA THR A 105 -6.82 1.26 9.81
C THR A 105 -5.28 1.30 9.87
N PRO A 106 -4.66 2.46 9.60
CA PRO A 106 -3.22 2.66 9.78
C PRO A 106 -2.77 2.40 11.22
N GLU A 107 -3.58 2.77 12.21
CA GLU A 107 -3.29 2.54 13.62
C GLU A 107 -3.26 1.04 13.96
N ALA A 108 -4.16 0.25 13.37
CA ALA A 108 -4.15 -1.21 13.52
C ALA A 108 -2.88 -1.83 12.89
N MET A 109 -2.46 -1.33 11.73
CA MET A 109 -1.21 -1.73 11.09
C MET A 109 0.00 -1.37 11.97
N ILE A 110 0.10 -0.13 12.44
CA ILE A 110 1.21 0.33 13.31
C ILE A 110 1.28 -0.49 14.60
N ALA A 111 0.14 -0.74 15.25
CA ALA A 111 0.09 -1.53 16.48
C ALA A 111 0.57 -2.97 16.25
N HIS A 112 0.19 -3.58 15.12
CA HIS A 112 0.64 -4.92 14.74
C HIS A 112 2.17 -4.98 14.55
N PHE A 113 2.74 -4.08 13.76
CA PHE A 113 4.18 -4.07 13.53
C PHE A 113 5.00 -3.69 14.77
N ARG A 114 4.44 -2.83 15.65
CA ARG A 114 5.09 -2.53 16.93
C ARG A 114 5.18 -3.78 17.81
N ALA A 115 4.08 -4.51 17.96
CA ALA A 115 4.08 -5.76 18.72
C ALA A 115 5.08 -6.79 18.15
N LEU A 116 5.15 -6.93 16.82
CA LEU A 116 6.10 -7.85 16.18
C LEU A 116 7.59 -7.48 16.36
N ASN A 117 7.91 -6.20 16.52
CA ASN A 117 9.29 -5.73 16.68
C ASN A 117 9.77 -5.71 18.13
N ASP A 118 8.84 -5.82 19.09
CA ASP A 118 9.11 -5.88 20.53
C ASP A 118 9.31 -7.34 21.03
N GLU A 119 9.07 -8.34 20.18
CA GLU A 119 9.31 -9.79 20.39
C GLU A 119 10.73 -10.22 20.01
#